data_AF-A0A7V8VUI7-F1
#
_entry.id   AF-A0A7V8VUI7-F1
#
_cell.length_a   1.000
_cell.length_b   1.000
_cell.length_c   1.000
_cell.angle_alpha   90.00
_cell.angle_beta   90.00
_cell.angle_gamma   90.00
#
_symmetry.space_group_name_H-M   'P 1'
#
loop_
_entity.id
_entity.type
_entity.pdbx_description
1 polymer ?
#
loop_
_entity_poly.entity_id
_entity_poly.type
_entity_poly.pdbx_seq_one_letter_code
_entity_poly.pdbx_strand_id
1 'polypeptide(L)'
;MFTILRSRMHRLLPVALCAMVVGTCARNPVTGRTQLALISEAQEIQIGQQGAQDVTQSIGLVENQQLQDYVQRVGAALAADSERPNLPWTFRVVDDPTPNAFAFPGGYIFITRGLLSLMENESEMASVLGHEIGHVTARHSVTMISRAQLAQLGLGVGMIFVPELQQFGQAAGAGLQLLFLKYGRDAEHQADELGFRYALEEGYDVRQMANVFASLQRAGEKAGQSPLPAWMSSHPFPAERIQRVEQRVAALPAPPDTAGIRRDEFLGQINGMVHGENPRQGIFRGSTFLHPDLQFRMEFPQGWQLQNMTQAVIGASPRQDAVIQLTLAGQADPVAAARQFFGQQGIQAGPASQQNINGLPAVVGSFQAQTQQGVLRGLVVFVAHGGRTYQLLGYTPAQAFANYDRLLQQSFGSFQPLTDPQVLALQPNRLALVRIQQAMTLAEFNQRYPSAVSIEELALINQVPDGSARLEAGTQVKRVVAGTS
;
A
#
# COMPACT_ATOMS: atom_id res chain seq x y z
N MET A 1 68.41 -16.61 31.47
CA MET A 1 68.10 -17.04 30.08
C MET A 1 66.61 -17.29 30.01
N PHE A 2 65.96 -16.86 28.93
CA PHE A 2 64.49 -16.79 28.69
C PHE A 2 63.79 -15.47 29.01
N THR A 3 63.96 -14.55 28.07
CA THR A 3 63.03 -13.45 27.79
C THR A 3 62.49 -13.65 26.37
N ILE A 4 61.27 -13.17 26.12
CA ILE A 4 60.65 -12.85 24.81
C ILE A 4 59.87 -13.97 24.13
N LEU A 5 58.55 -14.05 24.40
CA LEU A 5 57.53 -14.54 23.44
C LEU A 5 56.09 -14.14 23.88
N ARG A 6 55.81 -12.84 23.98
CA ARG A 6 54.44 -12.31 24.08
C ARG A 6 54.35 -10.90 23.48
N SER A 7 54.30 -10.77 22.15
CA SER A 7 53.90 -9.47 21.55
C SER A 7 53.46 -9.50 20.06
N ARG A 8 52.99 -10.62 19.51
CA ARG A 8 52.57 -10.65 18.08
C ARG A 8 51.09 -10.95 17.80
N MET A 9 50.23 -11.09 18.81
CA MET A 9 48.78 -11.36 18.59
C MET A 9 47.85 -10.14 18.74
N HIS A 10 48.34 -8.98 19.17
CA HIS A 10 47.49 -7.77 19.31
C HIS A 10 47.61 -6.77 18.15
N ARG A 11 48.43 -7.05 17.14
CA ARG A 11 48.60 -6.17 15.97
C ARG A 11 47.82 -6.61 14.72
N LEU A 12 47.16 -7.77 14.74
CA LEU A 12 46.36 -8.27 13.61
C LEU A 12 44.85 -8.00 13.77
N LEU A 13 44.37 -7.67 14.97
CA LEU A 13 42.97 -7.33 15.22
C LEU A 13 42.49 -6.02 14.53
N PRO A 14 43.29 -4.93 14.41
CA PRO A 14 42.83 -3.70 13.77
C PRO A 14 42.73 -3.83 12.24
N VAL A 15 43.54 -4.72 11.63
CA VAL A 15 43.59 -4.89 10.17
C VAL A 15 42.41 -5.72 9.67
N ALA A 16 41.96 -6.71 10.45
CA ALA A 16 40.74 -7.47 10.13
C ALA A 16 39.45 -6.64 10.30
N LEU A 17 39.43 -5.69 11.24
CA LEU A 17 38.30 -4.77 11.43
C LEU A 17 38.25 -3.68 10.34
N CYS A 18 39.40 -3.16 9.89
CA CYS A 18 39.46 -2.24 8.75
C CYS A 18 39.11 -2.91 7.41
N ALA A 19 39.41 -4.20 7.24
CA ALA A 19 39.09 -4.93 6.00
C ALA A 19 37.59 -5.22 5.83
N MET A 20 36.80 -5.30 6.90
CA MET A 20 35.33 -5.45 6.82
C MET A 20 34.60 -4.15 6.47
N VAL A 21 35.23 -2.99 6.63
CA VAL A 21 34.63 -1.68 6.28
C VAL A 21 34.75 -1.37 4.77
N VAL A 22 35.62 -2.08 4.03
CA VAL A 22 35.84 -1.80 2.60
C VAL A 22 34.68 -2.29 1.71
N GLY A 23 33.78 -3.12 2.23
CA GLY A 23 32.58 -3.61 1.52
C GLY A 23 31.32 -2.75 1.67
N THR A 24 31.32 -1.69 2.49
CA THR A 24 30.10 -0.95 2.86
C THR A 24 29.78 0.26 1.97
N CYS A 25 30.54 0.44 0.91
CA CYS A 25 30.49 1.60 0.02
C CYS A 25 30.16 1.12 -1.40
N ALA A 26 28.92 1.29 -1.84
CA ALA A 26 28.53 1.03 -3.23
C ALA A 26 28.40 2.34 -4.00
N ARG A 27 28.71 2.30 -5.29
CA ARG A 27 28.50 3.45 -6.18
C ARG A 27 27.02 3.55 -6.52
N ASN A 28 26.41 4.71 -6.23
CA ASN A 28 25.05 4.99 -6.65
C ASN A 28 25.00 5.04 -8.18
N PRO A 29 24.17 4.22 -8.86
CA PRO A 29 24.15 4.12 -10.32
C PRO A 29 23.85 5.44 -11.02
N VAL A 30 23.01 6.29 -10.42
CA VAL A 30 22.60 7.58 -10.99
C VAL A 30 23.63 8.67 -10.72
N THR A 31 23.97 8.90 -9.45
CA THR A 31 24.83 10.04 -9.09
C THR A 31 26.32 9.76 -9.30
N GLY A 32 26.69 8.49 -9.47
CA GLY A 32 28.08 8.04 -9.50
C GLY A 32 28.83 8.23 -8.19
N ARG A 33 28.18 8.73 -7.12
CA ARG A 33 28.77 8.97 -5.81
C ARG A 33 28.83 7.67 -5.01
N THR A 34 29.90 7.50 -4.24
CA THR A 34 30.00 6.43 -3.26
C THR A 34 29.03 6.70 -2.12
N GLN A 35 28.09 5.80 -1.90
CA GLN A 35 27.12 5.86 -0.82
C GLN A 35 27.27 4.64 0.07
N LEU A 36 26.94 4.82 1.35
CA LEU A 36 26.91 3.74 2.31
C LEU A 36 25.76 2.81 1.93
N ALA A 37 26.10 1.62 1.43
CA ALA A 37 25.16 0.61 1.01
C ALA A 37 25.55 -0.70 1.73
N LEU A 38 24.87 -0.95 2.84
CA LEU A 38 25.08 -2.16 3.63
C LEU A 38 24.40 -3.39 3.00
N ILE A 39 23.61 -3.16 1.94
CA ILE A 39 22.78 -4.15 1.27
C ILE A 39 23.29 -4.34 -0.15
N SER A 40 23.68 -5.57 -0.49
CA SER A 40 24.08 -5.94 -1.85
C SER A 40 22.88 -5.91 -2.80
N GLU A 41 23.11 -5.87 -4.12
CA GLU A 41 22.01 -5.93 -5.10
C GLU A 41 21.21 -7.24 -5.00
N ALA A 42 21.86 -8.37 -4.75
CA ALA A 42 21.17 -9.64 -4.54
C ALA A 42 20.26 -9.61 -3.30
N GLN A 43 20.73 -9.03 -2.19
CA GLN A 43 19.92 -8.85 -0.99
C GLN A 43 18.78 -7.85 -1.21
N GLU A 44 19.03 -6.78 -1.97
CA GLU A 44 18.03 -5.81 -2.36
C GLU A 44 16.87 -6.48 -3.12
N ILE A 45 17.19 -7.29 -4.14
CA ILE A 45 16.20 -8.05 -4.92
C ILE A 45 15.42 -9.00 -4.03
N GLN A 46 16.08 -9.69 -3.09
CA GLN A 46 15.41 -10.61 -2.16
C GLN A 46 14.45 -9.87 -1.22
N ILE A 47 14.86 -8.74 -0.66
CA ILE A 47 13.99 -7.88 0.18
C ILE A 47 12.79 -7.41 -0.63
N GLY A 48 13.02 -6.98 -1.87
CA GLY A 48 11.96 -6.57 -2.78
C GLY A 48 10.96 -7.66 -3.09
N GLN A 49 11.45 -8.86 -3.39
CA GLN A 49 10.63 -10.02 -3.69
C GLN A 49 9.73 -10.39 -2.51
N GLN A 50 10.27 -10.36 -1.29
CA GLN A 50 9.47 -10.61 -0.08
C GLN A 50 8.40 -9.53 0.12
N GLY A 51 8.78 -8.25 -0.01
CA GLY A 51 7.81 -7.14 0.10
C GLY A 51 6.70 -7.21 -0.94
N ALA A 52 7.03 -7.58 -2.18
CA ALA A 52 6.07 -7.79 -3.25
C ALA A 52 5.09 -8.94 -2.96
N GLN A 53 5.57 -10.04 -2.36
CA GLN A 53 4.72 -11.14 -1.91
C GLN A 53 3.80 -10.68 -0.77
N ASP A 54 4.33 -9.99 0.23
CA ASP A 54 3.55 -9.48 1.37
C ASP A 54 2.42 -8.54 0.90
N VAL A 55 2.70 -7.62 -0.04
CA VAL A 55 1.70 -6.72 -0.62
C VAL A 55 0.65 -7.47 -1.42
N THR A 56 1.07 -8.41 -2.26
CA THR A 56 0.13 -9.20 -3.07
C THR A 56 -0.81 -10.01 -2.19
N GLN A 57 -0.32 -10.54 -1.06
CA GLN A 57 -1.12 -11.29 -0.10
C GLN A 57 -2.04 -10.42 0.76
N SER A 58 -1.59 -9.23 1.15
CA SER A 58 -2.33 -8.34 2.05
C SER A 58 -3.32 -7.43 1.33
N ILE A 59 -2.92 -6.80 0.23
CA ILE A 59 -3.75 -5.84 -0.53
C ILE A 59 -4.51 -6.55 -1.65
N GLY A 60 -3.90 -7.56 -2.28
CA GLY A 60 -4.48 -8.22 -3.45
C GLY A 60 -4.19 -7.47 -4.76
N LEU A 61 -4.28 -8.19 -5.87
CA LEU A 61 -4.13 -7.63 -7.22
C LEU A 61 -5.49 -7.41 -7.86
N VAL A 62 -5.59 -6.42 -8.73
CA VAL A 62 -6.77 -6.28 -9.59
C VAL A 62 -6.85 -7.50 -10.52
N GLU A 63 -7.97 -8.20 -10.48
CA GLU A 63 -8.27 -9.39 -11.30
C GLU A 63 -8.60 -9.01 -12.76
N ASN A 64 -7.61 -8.45 -13.46
CA ASN A 64 -7.70 -8.10 -14.88
C ASN A 64 -6.34 -8.29 -15.54
N GLN A 65 -6.15 -9.44 -16.19
CA GLN A 65 -4.86 -9.78 -16.81
C GLN A 65 -4.44 -8.76 -17.87
N GLN A 66 -5.39 -8.25 -18.67
CA GLN A 66 -5.11 -7.25 -19.69
C GLN A 66 -4.54 -5.96 -19.08
N LEU A 67 -5.12 -5.50 -17.97
CA LEU A 67 -4.62 -4.32 -17.25
C LEU A 67 -3.25 -4.59 -16.61
N GLN A 68 -3.03 -5.77 -16.03
CA GLN A 68 -1.72 -6.14 -15.47
C GLN A 68 -0.63 -6.16 -16.56
N ASP A 69 -0.93 -6.75 -17.72
CA ASP A 69 0.01 -6.82 -18.85
C ASP A 69 0.29 -5.43 -19.44
N TYR A 70 -0.74 -4.58 -19.51
CA TYR A 70 -0.61 -3.20 -19.97
C TYR A 70 0.33 -2.38 -19.09
N VAL A 71 0.12 -2.41 -17.77
CA VAL A 71 0.98 -1.69 -16.81
C VAL A 71 2.41 -2.27 -16.81
N GLN A 72 2.55 -3.59 -16.89
CA GLN A 72 3.85 -4.25 -17.03
C GLN A 72 4.58 -3.80 -18.30
N ARG A 73 3.89 -3.69 -19.43
CA ARG A 73 4.47 -3.26 -20.71
C ARG A 73 4.97 -1.81 -20.64
N VAL A 74 4.15 -0.89 -20.15
CA VAL A 74 4.53 0.53 -20.02
C VAL A 74 5.70 0.70 -19.06
N GLY A 75 5.63 0.08 -17.88
CA GLY A 75 6.71 0.16 -16.89
C GLY A 75 8.02 -0.46 -17.37
N ALA A 76 7.97 -1.61 -18.04
CA ALA A 76 9.17 -2.28 -18.55
C ALA A 76 9.89 -1.48 -19.64
N ALA A 77 9.14 -0.77 -20.49
CA ALA A 77 9.72 0.13 -21.48
C ALA A 77 10.52 1.25 -20.80
N LEU A 78 9.88 2.00 -19.88
CA LEU A 78 10.54 3.05 -19.09
C LEU A 78 11.78 2.55 -18.33
N ALA A 79 11.71 1.33 -17.78
CA ALA A 79 12.80 0.76 -17.00
C ALA A 79 14.00 0.32 -17.87
N ALA A 80 13.78 0.01 -19.16
CA ALA A 80 14.84 -0.36 -20.09
C ALA A 80 15.81 0.81 -20.36
N ASP A 81 15.34 2.05 -20.24
CA ASP A 81 16.12 3.29 -20.38
C ASP A 81 16.68 3.83 -19.05
N SER A 82 16.50 3.06 -17.97
CA SER A 82 17.05 3.40 -16.65
C SER A 82 18.53 3.05 -16.52
N GLU A 83 19.19 3.59 -15.48
CA GLU A 83 20.56 3.21 -15.14
C GLU A 83 20.67 1.76 -14.61
N ARG A 84 19.55 1.04 -14.43
CA ARG A 84 19.50 -0.35 -13.92
C ARG A 84 18.53 -1.22 -14.75
N PRO A 85 18.75 -1.39 -16.06
CA PRO A 85 17.80 -2.07 -16.95
C PRO A 85 17.70 -3.59 -16.69
N ASN A 86 18.72 -4.17 -16.05
CA ASN A 86 18.82 -5.61 -15.81
C ASN A 86 18.18 -6.09 -14.50
N LEU A 87 17.51 -5.22 -13.74
CA LEU A 87 16.73 -5.65 -12.57
C LEU A 87 15.51 -6.48 -13.01
N PRO A 88 14.97 -7.35 -12.14
CA PRO A 88 13.76 -8.12 -12.41
C PRO A 88 12.49 -7.25 -12.31
N TRP A 89 12.40 -6.25 -13.18
CA TRP A 89 11.34 -5.25 -13.15
C TRP A 89 9.93 -5.85 -13.25
N THR A 90 9.15 -5.65 -12.19
CA THR A 90 7.80 -6.16 -12.05
C THR A 90 6.87 -4.99 -11.73
N PHE A 91 5.83 -4.80 -12.53
CA PHE A 91 4.82 -3.76 -12.30
C PHE A 91 3.45 -4.42 -12.13
N ARG A 92 2.72 -4.04 -11.07
CA ARG A 92 1.42 -4.63 -10.77
C ARG A 92 0.40 -3.60 -10.32
N VAL A 93 -0.87 -3.86 -10.63
CA VAL A 93 -1.99 -3.07 -10.13
C VAL A 93 -2.58 -3.75 -8.90
N VAL A 94 -2.59 -3.05 -7.77
CA VAL A 94 -3.17 -3.56 -6.50
C VAL A 94 -4.61 -3.09 -6.31
N ASP A 95 -5.42 -3.92 -5.66
CA ASP A 95 -6.85 -3.69 -5.43
C ASP A 95 -7.11 -2.76 -4.23
N ASP A 96 -6.48 -1.58 -4.23
CA ASP A 96 -6.65 -0.55 -3.21
C ASP A 96 -7.37 0.67 -3.80
N PRO A 97 -8.52 1.11 -3.24
CA PRO A 97 -9.20 2.32 -3.68
C PRO A 97 -8.45 3.60 -3.31
N THR A 98 -7.48 3.54 -2.40
CA THR A 98 -6.69 4.68 -1.95
C THR A 98 -5.67 5.05 -3.02
N PRO A 99 -5.67 6.30 -3.54
CA PRO A 99 -4.68 6.71 -4.52
C PRO A 99 -3.24 6.62 -3.99
N ASN A 100 -2.44 5.74 -4.57
CA ASN A 100 -1.03 5.57 -4.26
C ASN A 100 -0.27 4.86 -5.40
N ALA A 101 1.05 4.98 -5.39
CA ALA A 101 2.00 4.08 -6.04
C ALA A 101 3.23 3.98 -5.15
N PHE A 102 3.95 2.87 -5.24
CA PHE A 102 5.12 2.65 -4.40
C PHE A 102 6.05 1.60 -5.00
N ALA A 103 7.34 1.76 -4.71
CA ALA A 103 8.38 0.83 -5.09
C ALA A 103 8.97 0.09 -3.89
N PHE A 104 9.22 -1.20 -4.09
CA PHE A 104 10.14 -1.98 -3.28
C PHE A 104 11.53 -2.01 -3.94
N PRO A 105 12.60 -2.20 -3.13
CA PRO A 105 13.94 -2.35 -3.66
C PRO A 105 14.03 -3.47 -4.71
N GLY A 106 14.95 -3.39 -5.66
CA GLY A 106 15.18 -4.47 -6.62
C GLY A 106 14.17 -4.59 -7.76
N GLY A 107 13.30 -3.59 -7.96
CA GLY A 107 12.53 -3.44 -9.20
C GLY A 107 11.06 -3.86 -9.13
N TYR A 108 10.43 -3.89 -7.95
CA TYR A 108 9.01 -4.23 -7.81
C TYR A 108 8.20 -2.97 -7.54
N ILE A 109 7.34 -2.59 -8.48
CA ILE A 109 6.55 -1.35 -8.43
C ILE A 109 5.06 -1.69 -8.47
N PHE A 110 4.30 -1.02 -7.62
CA PHE A 110 2.86 -1.19 -7.53
C PHE A 110 2.16 0.15 -7.73
N ILE A 111 1.03 0.11 -8.42
CA ILE A 111 0.11 1.25 -8.58
C ILE A 111 -1.27 0.82 -8.10
N THR A 112 -1.95 1.66 -7.33
CA THR A 112 -3.30 1.33 -6.85
C THR A 112 -4.34 1.61 -7.93
N ARG A 113 -5.42 0.84 -7.96
CA ARG A 113 -6.59 1.17 -8.80
C ARG A 113 -7.19 2.53 -8.45
N GLY A 114 -7.06 2.97 -7.20
CA GLY A 114 -7.44 4.31 -6.76
C GLY A 114 -6.71 5.39 -7.56
N LEU A 115 -5.39 5.24 -7.74
CA LEU A 115 -4.60 6.20 -8.51
C LEU A 115 -4.92 6.14 -10.00
N LEU A 116 -5.04 4.93 -10.58
CA LEU A 116 -5.45 4.76 -11.98
C LEU A 116 -6.81 5.40 -12.26
N SER A 117 -7.75 5.36 -11.31
CA SER A 117 -9.08 5.97 -11.46
C SER A 117 -9.03 7.49 -11.57
N LEU A 118 -8.01 8.14 -10.99
CA LEU A 118 -7.78 9.58 -11.06
C LEU A 118 -7.08 10.03 -12.35
N MET A 119 -6.37 9.11 -13.01
CA MET A 119 -5.61 9.40 -14.21
C MET A 119 -6.49 9.50 -15.45
N GLU A 120 -6.06 10.30 -16.41
CA GLU A 120 -6.76 10.55 -17.66
C GLU A 120 -6.02 10.02 -18.88
N ASN A 121 -4.76 9.62 -18.77
CA ASN A 121 -3.99 9.18 -19.93
C ASN A 121 -2.74 8.36 -19.58
N GLU A 122 -2.15 7.71 -20.59
CA GLU A 122 -0.97 6.84 -20.39
C GLU A 122 0.27 7.63 -19.97
N SER A 123 0.43 8.88 -20.43
CA SER A 123 1.56 9.74 -20.04
C SER A 123 1.55 10.08 -18.54
N GLU A 124 0.38 10.24 -17.92
CA GLU A 124 0.25 10.39 -16.47
C GLU A 124 0.71 9.13 -15.72
N MET A 125 0.25 7.96 -16.18
CA MET A 125 0.67 6.68 -15.62
C MET A 125 2.18 6.48 -15.79
N ALA A 126 2.72 6.76 -16.98
CA ALA A 126 4.14 6.68 -17.29
C ALA A 126 4.97 7.62 -16.40
N SER A 127 4.47 8.84 -16.11
CA SER A 127 5.12 9.78 -15.20
C SER A 127 5.23 9.24 -13.78
N VAL A 128 4.17 8.59 -13.27
CA VAL A 128 4.19 7.95 -11.95
C VAL A 128 5.11 6.73 -11.92
N LEU A 129 5.00 5.84 -12.91
CA LEU A 129 5.88 4.66 -12.98
C LEU A 129 7.35 5.07 -13.14
N GLY A 130 7.63 6.08 -13.96
CA GLY A 130 8.96 6.64 -14.13
C GLY A 130 9.54 7.22 -12.83
N HIS A 131 8.71 7.92 -12.04
CA HIS A 131 9.11 8.40 -10.72
C HIS A 131 9.49 7.25 -9.76
N GLU A 132 8.66 6.20 -9.70
CA GLU A 132 8.95 4.99 -8.89
C GLU A 132 10.22 4.25 -9.37
N ILE A 133 10.43 4.14 -10.68
CA ILE A 133 11.69 3.62 -11.27
C ILE A 133 12.87 4.49 -10.81
N GLY A 134 12.70 5.81 -10.78
CA GLY A 134 13.69 6.76 -10.26
C GLY A 134 14.12 6.43 -8.83
N HIS A 135 13.19 6.12 -7.93
CA HIS A 135 13.51 5.72 -6.55
C HIS A 135 14.34 4.43 -6.48
N VAL A 136 13.97 3.42 -7.25
CA VAL A 136 14.68 2.12 -7.28
C VAL A 136 16.07 2.28 -7.89
N THR A 137 16.17 3.03 -8.99
CA THR A 137 17.41 3.23 -9.73
C THR A 137 18.41 4.07 -8.93
N ALA A 138 17.93 5.10 -8.24
CA ALA A 138 18.72 5.89 -7.29
C ALA A 138 18.93 5.19 -5.93
N ARG A 139 18.39 3.97 -5.74
CA ARG A 139 18.53 3.15 -4.52
C ARG A 139 18.03 3.84 -3.23
N HIS A 140 17.04 4.73 -3.32
CA HIS A 140 16.56 5.52 -2.19
C HIS A 140 16.10 4.67 -1.00
N SER A 141 15.34 3.60 -1.24
CA SER A 141 14.88 2.69 -0.19
C SER A 141 16.05 1.95 0.47
N VAL A 142 17.06 1.53 -0.30
CA VAL A 142 18.27 0.88 0.24
C VAL A 142 19.05 1.82 1.16
N THR A 143 19.18 3.10 0.78
CA THR A 143 19.81 4.11 1.63
C THR A 143 19.04 4.27 2.95
N MET A 144 17.71 4.28 2.91
CA MET A 144 16.87 4.37 4.11
C MET A 144 17.00 3.14 5.01
N ILE A 145 16.95 1.92 4.44
CA ILE A 145 17.12 0.68 5.20
C ILE A 145 18.52 0.62 5.82
N SER A 146 19.57 0.97 5.06
CA SER A 146 20.96 0.97 5.57
C SER A 146 21.12 1.95 6.75
N ARG A 147 20.50 3.14 6.66
CA ARG A 147 20.46 4.11 7.76
C ARG A 147 19.75 3.53 8.99
N ALA A 148 18.58 2.92 8.82
CA ALA A 148 17.86 2.30 9.92
C ALA A 148 18.70 1.21 10.63
N GLN A 149 19.39 0.37 9.87
CA GLN A 149 20.29 -0.67 10.43
C GLN A 149 21.45 -0.06 11.23
N LEU A 150 22.08 1.02 10.73
CA LEU A 150 23.15 1.70 11.48
C LEU A 150 22.65 2.35 12.77
N ALA A 151 21.40 2.83 12.79
CA ALA A 151 20.80 3.47 13.96
C ALA A 151 20.59 2.43 15.07
N GLN A 152 20.13 1.24 14.70
CA GLN A 152 19.97 0.10 15.61
C GLN A 152 21.31 -0.36 16.21
N LEU A 153 22.41 -0.22 15.48
CA LEU A 153 23.76 -0.56 15.97
C LEU A 153 24.40 0.55 16.84
N GLY A 154 23.73 1.70 17.04
CA GLY A 154 24.27 2.82 17.81
C GLY A 154 25.44 3.55 17.14
N LEU A 155 25.68 3.30 15.84
CA LEU A 155 26.81 3.85 15.08
C LEU A 155 26.47 5.13 14.31
N GLY A 156 25.25 5.65 14.44
CA GLY A 156 24.74 6.76 13.65
C GLY A 156 25.09 8.15 14.20
N VAL A 157 26.04 8.85 13.59
CA VAL A 157 26.16 10.32 13.72
C VAL A 157 25.12 10.97 12.81
N GLY A 158 24.04 11.51 13.37
CA GLY A 158 23.11 12.42 12.67
C GLY A 158 21.84 11.81 12.05
N MET A 159 21.28 10.72 12.59
CA MET A 159 20.07 10.12 12.02
C MET A 159 18.77 10.60 12.68
N ILE A 160 17.80 10.96 11.84
CA ILE A 160 16.38 11.12 12.20
C ILE A 160 15.86 9.72 12.52
N PHE A 161 15.53 9.47 13.79
CA PHE A 161 14.76 8.31 14.18
C PHE A 161 13.44 8.30 13.39
N VAL A 162 13.08 7.18 12.78
CA VAL A 162 11.74 6.95 12.22
C VAL A 162 10.95 6.14 13.26
N PRO A 163 10.30 6.79 14.25
CA PRO A 163 9.54 6.09 15.29
C PRO A 163 8.38 5.27 14.72
N GLU A 164 7.86 5.61 13.53
CA GLU A 164 6.77 4.86 12.89
C GLU A 164 7.15 3.40 12.52
N LEU A 165 8.44 3.09 12.32
CA LEU A 165 8.91 1.73 12.03
C LEU A 165 8.81 0.78 13.24
N GLN A 166 8.74 1.31 14.47
CA GLN A 166 8.54 0.48 15.67
C GLN A 166 7.06 0.20 15.97
N GLN A 167 6.14 0.99 15.40
CA GLN A 167 4.71 0.95 15.74
C GLN A 167 3.94 -0.17 15.01
N PHE A 168 4.44 -0.64 13.88
CA PHE A 168 3.88 -1.80 13.16
C PHE A 168 4.61 -3.07 13.60
N GLY A 169 4.22 -3.57 14.78
CA GLY A 169 4.76 -4.80 15.36
C GLY A 169 4.64 -6.03 14.44
N GLN A 170 5.18 -7.16 14.92
CA GLN A 170 5.36 -8.46 14.24
C GLN A 170 4.12 -9.07 13.53
N ALA A 171 2.96 -8.42 13.57
CA ALA A 171 1.72 -8.84 12.91
C ALA A 171 1.65 -8.45 11.42
N ALA A 172 2.33 -7.39 10.99
CA ALA A 172 2.49 -7.06 9.58
C ALA A 172 3.81 -7.65 9.08
N GLY A 173 3.79 -8.37 7.94
CA GLY A 173 5.01 -8.90 7.32
C GLY A 173 6.08 -7.79 7.22
N ALA A 174 7.34 -8.14 7.49
CA ALA A 174 8.44 -7.18 7.57
C ALA A 174 8.57 -6.31 6.29
N GLY A 175 8.08 -6.80 5.14
CA GLY A 175 8.03 -6.05 3.90
C GLY A 175 7.03 -4.90 3.91
N LEU A 176 5.86 -5.03 4.55
CA LEU A 176 4.81 -3.99 4.55
C LEU A 176 5.26 -2.70 5.23
N GLN A 177 6.24 -2.76 6.14
CA GLN A 177 6.83 -1.58 6.76
C GLN A 177 7.50 -0.65 5.73
N LEU A 178 7.94 -1.18 4.58
CA LEU A 178 8.58 -0.40 3.52
C LEU A 178 7.60 0.56 2.83
N LEU A 179 6.28 0.29 2.88
CA LEU A 179 5.24 1.18 2.35
C LEU A 179 5.18 2.53 3.09
N PHE A 180 5.71 2.58 4.32
CA PHE A 180 5.70 3.77 5.17
C PHE A 180 7.03 4.53 5.12
N LEU A 181 7.96 4.14 4.25
CA LEU A 181 9.18 4.91 4.05
C LEU A 181 8.82 6.28 3.47
N LYS A 182 9.36 7.33 4.08
CA LYS A 182 9.24 8.71 3.62
C LYS A 182 10.58 9.13 3.02
N TYR A 183 10.54 9.66 1.81
CA TYR A 183 11.74 10.15 1.15
C TYR A 183 11.94 11.64 1.41
N GLY A 184 13.21 12.04 1.53
CA GLY A 184 13.56 13.45 1.67
C GLY A 184 13.38 14.21 0.37
N ARG A 185 13.33 15.55 0.44
CA ARG A 185 13.14 16.43 -0.72
C ARG A 185 14.12 16.16 -1.87
N ASP A 186 15.40 15.95 -1.57
CA ASP A 186 16.40 15.67 -2.60
C ASP A 186 16.13 14.35 -3.35
N ALA A 187 15.63 13.34 -2.64
CA ALA A 187 15.28 12.05 -3.24
C ALA A 187 14.04 12.19 -4.15
N GLU A 188 13.01 12.94 -3.72
CA GLU A 188 11.85 13.25 -4.55
C GLU A 188 12.25 14.00 -5.83
N HIS A 189 13.12 15.01 -5.71
CA HIS A 189 13.60 15.77 -6.86
C HIS A 189 14.40 14.93 -7.84
N GLN A 190 15.25 14.03 -7.33
CA GLN A 190 16.01 13.10 -8.16
C GLN A 190 15.09 12.10 -8.87
N ALA A 191 14.10 11.55 -8.16
CA ALA A 191 13.12 10.65 -8.75
C ALA A 191 12.25 11.35 -9.81
N ASP A 192 11.86 12.61 -9.58
CA ASP A 192 11.16 13.44 -10.58
C ASP A 192 11.99 13.68 -11.83
N GLU A 193 13.27 13.99 -11.67
CA GLU A 193 14.18 14.23 -12.80
C GLU A 193 14.36 12.98 -13.66
N LEU A 194 14.57 11.83 -13.01
CA LEU A 194 14.70 10.55 -13.68
C LEU A 194 13.39 10.14 -14.36
N GLY A 195 12.28 10.21 -13.64
CA GLY A 195 10.96 9.88 -14.18
C GLY A 195 10.56 10.74 -15.38
N PHE A 196 10.86 12.04 -15.31
CA PHE A 196 10.68 12.96 -16.44
C PHE A 196 11.53 12.53 -17.64
N ARG A 197 12.80 12.17 -17.43
CA ARG A 197 13.69 11.72 -18.50
C ARG A 197 13.20 10.43 -19.14
N TYR A 198 12.88 9.40 -18.36
CA TYR A 198 12.39 8.11 -18.89
C TYR A 198 11.12 8.30 -19.71
N ALA A 199 10.17 9.09 -19.20
CA ALA A 199 8.94 9.37 -19.91
C ALA A 199 9.19 10.11 -21.23
N LEU A 200 10.12 11.08 -21.24
CA LEU A 200 10.49 11.82 -22.44
C LEU A 200 11.15 10.93 -23.49
N GLU A 201 12.07 10.05 -23.08
CA GLU A 201 12.80 9.13 -23.96
C GLU A 201 11.86 8.10 -24.62
N GLU A 202 10.85 7.63 -23.89
CA GLU A 202 9.78 6.76 -24.40
C GLU A 202 8.69 7.50 -25.21
N GLY A 203 8.86 8.81 -25.42
CA GLY A 203 7.97 9.63 -26.25
C GLY A 203 6.63 9.99 -25.59
N TYR A 204 6.54 9.94 -24.26
CA TYR A 204 5.38 10.43 -23.52
C TYR A 204 5.37 11.95 -23.38
N ASP A 205 4.16 12.51 -23.20
CA ASP A 205 4.00 13.93 -22.95
C ASP A 205 4.28 14.24 -21.47
N VAL A 206 5.52 14.65 -21.19
CA VAL A 206 6.00 14.96 -19.84
C VAL A 206 5.30 16.15 -19.17
N ARG A 207 4.47 16.93 -19.87
CA ARG A 207 3.60 17.94 -19.24
C ARG A 207 2.58 17.29 -18.30
N GLN A 208 2.19 16.04 -18.60
CA GLN A 208 1.17 15.31 -17.84
C GLN A 208 1.62 14.97 -16.41
N MET A 209 2.92 15.00 -16.11
CA MET A 209 3.43 14.85 -14.74
C MET A 209 2.87 15.92 -13.78
N ALA A 210 2.69 17.16 -14.25
CA ALA A 210 2.09 18.23 -13.45
C ALA A 210 0.60 17.96 -13.16
N ASN A 211 -0.13 17.37 -14.11
CA ASN A 211 -1.54 17.02 -13.96
C ASN A 211 -1.75 15.95 -12.89
N VAL A 212 -0.82 14.98 -12.79
CA VAL A 212 -0.83 13.99 -11.72
C VAL A 212 -0.74 14.66 -10.35
N PHE A 213 0.23 15.56 -10.14
CA PHE A 213 0.39 16.27 -8.86
C PHE A 213 -0.83 17.14 -8.52
N ALA A 214 -1.38 17.85 -9.51
CA ALA A 214 -2.58 18.65 -9.31
C ALA A 214 -3.81 17.79 -8.94
N SER A 215 -3.97 16.63 -9.58
CA SER A 215 -5.07 15.71 -9.30
C SER A 215 -4.95 15.06 -7.92
N LEU A 216 -3.74 14.68 -7.52
CA LEU A 216 -3.46 14.20 -6.17
C LEU A 216 -3.72 15.27 -5.12
N GLN A 217 -3.28 16.52 -5.35
CA GLN A 217 -3.56 17.65 -4.48
C GLN A 217 -5.07 17.84 -4.27
N ARG A 218 -5.85 17.90 -5.36
CA ARG A 218 -7.32 18.00 -5.30
C ARG A 218 -7.97 16.83 -4.56
N ALA A 219 -7.46 15.61 -4.75
CA ALA A 219 -7.96 14.44 -4.03
C ALA A 219 -7.72 14.55 -2.52
N GLY A 220 -6.56 15.09 -2.09
CA GLY A 220 -6.27 15.29 -0.67
C GLY A 220 -7.05 16.42 -0.02
N GLU A 221 -7.26 17.54 -0.73
CA GLU A 221 -8.11 18.63 -0.25
C GLU A 221 -9.56 18.15 0.01
N LYS A 222 -10.07 17.23 -0.81
CA LYS A 222 -11.39 16.61 -0.63
C LYS A 222 -11.48 15.63 0.53
N ALA A 223 -10.39 14.94 0.87
CA ALA A 223 -10.36 14.05 2.02
C ALA A 223 -10.52 14.80 3.38
N GLY A 224 -10.42 16.13 3.39
CA GLY A 224 -10.70 16.96 4.57
C GLY A 224 -9.72 16.72 5.72
N GLN A 225 -10.24 16.49 6.94
CA GLN A 225 -9.45 16.18 8.15
C GLN A 225 -9.01 14.70 8.23
N SER A 226 -9.35 13.87 7.24
CA SER A 226 -8.77 12.52 7.13
C SER A 226 -7.27 12.63 6.85
N PRO A 227 -6.45 11.62 7.24
CA PRO A 227 -5.03 11.63 6.95
C PRO A 227 -4.80 11.93 5.46
N LEU A 228 -3.77 12.74 5.18
CA LEU A 228 -3.31 13.05 3.82
C LEU A 228 -3.37 11.77 2.96
N PRO A 229 -3.79 11.83 1.68
CA PRO A 229 -3.78 10.66 0.80
C PRO A 229 -2.46 9.91 0.93
N ALA A 230 -2.49 8.57 0.92
CA ALA A 230 -1.31 7.75 1.19
C ALA A 230 -0.08 8.22 0.40
N TRP A 231 -0.28 8.59 -0.87
CA TRP A 231 0.73 9.23 -1.71
C TRP A 231 1.38 10.48 -1.11
N MET A 232 0.62 11.44 -0.58
CA MET A 232 1.17 12.69 -0.02
C MET A 232 1.95 12.45 1.28
N SER A 233 1.67 11.35 1.98
CA SER A 233 2.43 10.96 3.18
C SER A 233 3.82 10.44 2.82
N SER A 234 3.94 9.67 1.73
CA SER A 234 5.21 9.13 1.22
C SER A 234 5.96 10.09 0.30
N HIS A 235 5.24 10.92 -0.46
CA HIS A 235 5.74 11.83 -1.52
C HIS A 235 5.24 13.28 -1.33
N PRO A 236 5.85 14.08 -0.44
CA PRO A 236 5.40 15.44 -0.13
C PRO A 236 5.71 16.50 -1.23
N PHE A 237 5.17 17.72 -1.04
CA PHE A 237 5.50 18.96 -1.78
C PHE A 237 4.96 19.12 -3.22
N PRO A 238 3.65 18.93 -3.50
CA PRO A 238 3.11 18.98 -4.87
C PRO A 238 3.35 20.32 -5.58
N ALA A 239 3.18 21.47 -4.90
CA ALA A 239 3.32 22.79 -5.54
C ALA A 239 4.74 23.09 -6.06
N GLU A 240 5.78 22.77 -5.28
CA GLU A 240 7.18 22.94 -5.72
C GLU A 240 7.50 22.01 -6.90
N ARG A 241 7.00 20.77 -6.87
CA ARG A 241 7.23 19.77 -7.91
C ARG A 241 6.58 20.17 -9.24
N ILE A 242 5.34 20.70 -9.20
CA ILE A 242 4.67 21.26 -10.39
C ILE A 242 5.53 22.35 -11.04
N GLN A 243 6.01 23.33 -10.26
CA GLN A 243 6.84 24.42 -10.78
C GLN A 243 8.12 23.89 -11.45
N ARG A 244 8.74 22.85 -10.88
CA ARG A 244 9.94 22.23 -11.46
C ARG A 244 9.66 21.46 -12.75
N VAL A 245 8.52 20.77 -12.84
CA VAL A 245 8.08 20.13 -14.08
C VAL A 245 7.90 21.20 -15.17
N GLU A 246 7.23 22.31 -14.87
CA GLU A 246 7.04 23.42 -15.81
C GLU A 246 8.38 24.00 -16.29
N GLN A 247 9.34 24.19 -15.37
CA GLN A 247 10.69 24.64 -15.72
C GLN A 247 11.42 23.66 -16.65
N ARG A 248 11.31 22.34 -16.40
CA ARG A 248 11.91 21.31 -17.25
C ARG A 248 11.28 21.29 -18.64
N VAL A 249 9.94 21.39 -18.72
CA VAL A 249 9.22 21.49 -20.00
C VAL A 249 9.67 22.73 -20.77
N ALA A 250 9.79 23.88 -20.11
CA ALA A 250 10.21 25.13 -20.74
C ALA A 250 11.67 25.09 -21.25
N ALA A 251 12.51 24.21 -20.69
CA ALA A 251 13.89 24.02 -21.10
C ALA A 251 14.07 23.02 -22.25
N LEU A 252 13.00 22.34 -22.69
CA LEU A 252 13.09 21.38 -23.80
C LEU A 252 13.40 22.10 -25.12
N PRO A 253 14.22 21.50 -26.00
CA PRO A 253 14.54 22.09 -27.31
C PRO A 253 13.33 22.12 -28.26
N ALA A 254 12.33 21.28 -28.00
CA ALA A 254 11.07 21.23 -28.73
C ALA A 254 9.93 20.85 -27.77
N PRO A 255 8.69 21.28 -28.02
CA PRO A 255 7.55 20.87 -27.21
C PRO A 255 7.31 19.36 -27.33
N PRO A 256 6.90 18.67 -26.24
CA PRO A 256 6.54 17.25 -26.29
C PRO A 256 5.40 16.97 -27.28
N ASP A 257 5.49 15.85 -27.99
CA ASP A 257 4.45 15.40 -28.90
C ASP A 257 3.19 14.98 -28.12
N THR A 258 2.06 15.60 -28.46
CA THR A 258 0.75 15.27 -27.86
C THR A 258 0.27 13.87 -28.24
N ALA A 259 0.79 13.24 -29.30
CA ALA A 259 0.47 11.86 -29.64
C ALA A 259 0.91 10.88 -28.52
N GLY A 260 1.92 11.25 -27.73
CA GLY A 260 2.40 10.50 -26.57
C GLY A 260 1.38 10.41 -25.42
N ILE A 261 0.35 11.27 -25.39
CA ILE A 261 -0.67 11.27 -24.33
C ILE A 261 -1.39 9.92 -24.25
N ARG A 262 -1.79 9.35 -25.41
CA ARG A 262 -2.49 8.04 -25.53
C ARG A 262 -3.71 7.89 -24.60
N ARG A 263 -4.54 8.94 -24.52
CA ARG A 263 -5.71 9.02 -23.63
C ARG A 263 -6.73 7.90 -23.85
N ASP A 264 -7.22 7.73 -25.07
CA ASP A 264 -8.30 6.77 -25.36
C ASP A 264 -7.86 5.31 -25.15
N GLU A 265 -6.59 4.98 -25.44
CA GLU A 265 -6.01 3.66 -25.13
C GLU A 265 -6.03 3.41 -23.62
N PHE A 266 -5.46 4.33 -22.84
CA PHE A 266 -5.43 4.24 -21.38
C PHE A 266 -6.84 4.09 -20.79
N LEU A 267 -7.77 4.96 -21.19
CA LEU A 267 -9.15 4.90 -20.71
C LEU A 267 -9.79 3.54 -21.00
N GLY A 268 -9.54 2.98 -22.19
CA GLY A 268 -9.99 1.65 -22.58
C GLY A 268 -9.52 0.55 -21.62
N GLN A 269 -8.30 0.64 -21.10
CA GLN A 269 -7.73 -0.35 -20.17
C GLN A 269 -8.37 -0.30 -18.77
N ILE A 270 -8.83 0.87 -18.33
CA ILE A 270 -9.47 1.05 -17.01
C ILE A 270 -11.00 0.99 -17.06
N ASN A 271 -11.60 0.86 -18.24
CA ASN A 271 -13.04 0.71 -18.38
C ASN A 271 -13.54 -0.58 -17.69
N GLY A 272 -14.56 -0.48 -16.85
CA GLY A 272 -15.08 -1.59 -16.04
C GLY A 272 -14.30 -1.87 -14.75
N MET A 273 -13.19 -1.17 -14.50
CA MET A 273 -12.42 -1.27 -13.26
C MET A 273 -13.28 -0.87 -12.06
N VAL A 274 -13.11 -1.55 -10.93
CA VAL A 274 -13.82 -1.23 -9.68
C VAL A 274 -13.40 0.14 -9.16
N HIS A 275 -14.40 0.98 -8.84
CA HIS A 275 -14.22 2.32 -8.30
C HIS A 275 -14.71 2.39 -6.85
N GLY A 276 -13.90 2.95 -5.95
CA GLY A 276 -14.22 3.03 -4.51
C GLY A 276 -14.14 1.67 -3.80
N GLU A 277 -14.80 1.51 -2.65
CA GLU A 277 -14.78 0.26 -1.90
C GLU A 277 -15.31 -0.94 -2.73
N ASN A 278 -14.69 -2.10 -2.57
CA ASN A 278 -15.18 -3.34 -3.16
C ASN A 278 -15.95 -4.16 -2.09
N PRO A 279 -17.29 -4.17 -2.10
CA PRO A 279 -18.08 -4.92 -1.12
C PRO A 279 -17.79 -6.42 -1.14
N ARG A 280 -17.28 -6.97 -2.25
CA ARG A 280 -16.91 -8.39 -2.37
C ARG A 280 -15.69 -8.76 -1.52
N GLN A 281 -14.88 -7.78 -1.12
CA GLN A 281 -13.77 -7.94 -0.16
C GLN A 281 -14.15 -7.56 1.27
N GLY A 282 -15.43 -7.31 1.52
CA GLY A 282 -15.94 -6.79 2.77
C GLY A 282 -15.88 -5.27 2.86
N ILE A 283 -16.78 -4.72 3.66
CA ILE A 283 -16.97 -3.28 3.83
C ILE A 283 -17.30 -2.95 5.27
N PHE A 284 -16.90 -1.75 5.68
CA PHE A 284 -17.34 -1.17 6.94
C PHE A 284 -18.58 -0.30 6.73
N ARG A 285 -19.52 -0.40 7.68
CA ARG A 285 -20.64 0.52 7.87
C ARG A 285 -20.59 0.99 9.32
N GLY A 286 -19.94 2.13 9.56
CA GLY A 286 -19.56 2.53 10.91
C GLY A 286 -18.54 1.55 11.48
N SER A 287 -18.85 0.93 12.62
CA SER A 287 -18.01 -0.09 13.25
C SER A 287 -18.35 -1.53 12.83
N THR A 288 -19.40 -1.71 12.01
CA THR A 288 -19.82 -3.03 11.55
C THR A 288 -19.04 -3.44 10.31
N PHE A 289 -18.31 -4.55 10.38
CA PHE A 289 -17.75 -5.21 9.20
C PHE A 289 -18.78 -6.16 8.60
N LEU A 290 -18.99 -6.07 7.29
CA LEU A 290 -19.92 -6.90 6.51
C LEU A 290 -19.15 -7.57 5.37
N HIS A 291 -19.30 -8.88 5.19
CA HIS A 291 -18.70 -9.58 4.06
C HIS A 291 -19.77 -10.34 3.25
N PRO A 292 -20.33 -9.74 2.18
CA PRO A 292 -21.32 -10.34 1.29
C PRO A 292 -20.97 -11.75 0.79
N ASP A 293 -19.76 -11.96 0.27
CA ASP A 293 -19.37 -13.25 -0.34
C ASP A 293 -19.11 -14.35 0.68
N LEU A 294 -18.47 -14.01 1.81
CA LEU A 294 -18.22 -14.93 2.91
C LEU A 294 -19.40 -15.01 3.90
N GLN A 295 -20.46 -14.26 3.65
CA GLN A 295 -21.75 -14.29 4.33
C GLN A 295 -21.69 -14.14 5.86
N PHE A 296 -20.81 -13.28 6.37
CA PHE A 296 -20.75 -12.98 7.80
C PHE A 296 -20.68 -11.46 8.07
N ARG A 297 -20.96 -11.12 9.33
CA ARG A 297 -20.72 -9.78 9.88
C ARG A 297 -20.11 -9.86 11.27
N MET A 298 -19.41 -8.80 11.65
CA MET A 298 -18.84 -8.63 12.99
C MET A 298 -18.81 -7.15 13.37
N GLU A 299 -19.14 -6.83 14.62
CA GLU A 299 -18.96 -5.51 15.21
C GLU A 299 -17.55 -5.35 15.75
N PHE A 300 -16.89 -4.27 15.34
CA PHE A 300 -15.70 -3.77 15.99
C PHE A 300 -16.07 -2.70 17.04
N PRO A 301 -15.17 -2.40 17.98
CA PRO A 301 -15.43 -1.35 18.95
C PRO A 301 -15.52 0.03 18.29
N GLN A 302 -16.46 0.86 18.75
CA GLN A 302 -16.62 2.21 18.23
C GLN A 302 -15.38 3.08 18.48
N GLY A 303 -15.07 3.96 17.53
CA GLY A 303 -13.93 4.88 17.60
C GLY A 303 -12.57 4.24 17.38
N TRP A 304 -12.49 2.92 17.18
CA TRP A 304 -11.25 2.25 16.81
C TRP A 304 -10.85 2.57 15.37
N GLN A 305 -9.56 2.53 15.10
CA GLN A 305 -9.04 2.65 13.74
C GLN A 305 -9.19 1.30 13.04
N LEU A 306 -9.97 1.26 11.96
CA LEU A 306 -10.36 0.03 11.27
C LEU A 306 -9.67 -0.07 9.92
N GLN A 307 -9.20 -1.26 9.56
CA GLN A 307 -8.57 -1.55 8.29
C GLN A 307 -9.10 -2.86 7.73
N ASN A 308 -9.50 -2.84 6.46
CA ASN A 308 -9.88 -4.04 5.71
C ASN A 308 -8.73 -4.43 4.76
N MET A 309 -8.20 -5.63 4.91
CA MET A 309 -7.16 -6.21 4.06
C MET A 309 -7.66 -7.55 3.50
N THR A 310 -7.06 -8.03 2.41
CA THR A 310 -7.46 -9.28 1.73
C THR A 310 -7.42 -10.50 2.66
N GLN A 311 -6.46 -10.56 3.58
CA GLN A 311 -6.29 -11.70 4.49
C GLN A 311 -6.70 -11.41 5.94
N ALA A 312 -6.98 -10.15 6.28
CA ALA A 312 -7.24 -9.77 7.66
C ALA A 312 -8.13 -8.52 7.77
N VAL A 313 -8.94 -8.46 8.80
CA VAL A 313 -9.62 -7.23 9.22
C VAL A 313 -9.07 -6.83 10.57
N ILE A 314 -8.54 -5.62 10.66
CA ILE A 314 -7.83 -5.13 11.85
C ILE A 314 -8.60 -3.96 12.46
N GLY A 315 -8.70 -3.97 13.79
CA GLY A 315 -9.10 -2.82 14.58
C GLY A 315 -8.02 -2.49 15.59
N ALA A 316 -7.58 -1.24 15.66
CA ALA A 316 -6.64 -0.76 16.68
C ALA A 316 -7.31 0.27 17.61
N SER A 317 -7.03 0.19 18.90
CA SER A 317 -7.56 1.13 19.88
C SER A 317 -7.06 2.55 19.60
N PRO A 318 -7.80 3.61 19.99
CA PRO A 318 -7.33 5.00 19.85
C PRO A 318 -6.01 5.27 20.57
N ARG A 319 -5.72 4.52 21.63
CA ARG A 319 -4.47 4.60 22.40
C ARG A 319 -3.36 3.72 21.82
N GLN A 320 -3.64 2.97 20.75
CA GLN A 320 -2.72 2.04 20.08
C GLN A 320 -2.14 0.97 21.02
N ASP A 321 -2.86 0.63 22.09
CA ASP A 321 -2.47 -0.33 23.13
C ASP A 321 -3.32 -1.60 23.12
N ALA A 322 -4.27 -1.74 22.18
CA ALA A 322 -5.03 -2.96 21.97
C ALA A 322 -5.37 -3.16 20.49
N VAL A 323 -5.41 -4.42 20.06
CA VAL A 323 -5.67 -4.82 18.67
C VAL A 323 -6.73 -5.92 18.66
N ILE A 324 -7.63 -5.85 17.68
CA ILE A 324 -8.50 -6.94 17.23
C ILE A 324 -8.10 -7.31 15.81
N GLN A 325 -7.98 -8.59 15.54
CA GLN A 325 -7.71 -9.15 14.23
C GLN A 325 -8.69 -10.28 13.93
N LEU A 326 -9.34 -10.18 12.77
CA LEU A 326 -10.14 -11.25 12.17
C LEU A 326 -9.36 -11.80 10.98
N THR A 327 -9.04 -13.10 10.99
CA THR A 327 -8.34 -13.80 9.91
C THR A 327 -9.00 -15.14 9.60
N LEU A 328 -8.58 -15.77 8.50
CA LEU A 328 -8.95 -17.14 8.17
C LEU A 328 -7.94 -18.12 8.80
N ALA A 329 -8.42 -19.06 9.62
CA ALA A 329 -7.62 -20.17 10.17
C ALA A 329 -7.57 -21.40 9.24
N GLY A 330 -8.18 -21.30 8.06
CA GLY A 330 -8.26 -22.35 7.05
C GLY A 330 -9.57 -23.13 7.10
N GLN A 331 -9.49 -24.41 6.72
CA GLN A 331 -10.63 -25.34 6.66
C GLN A 331 -10.67 -26.33 7.85
N ALA A 332 -9.68 -26.26 8.74
CA ALA A 332 -9.68 -27.07 9.96
C ALA A 332 -10.89 -26.71 10.83
N ASP A 333 -11.44 -27.68 11.57
CA ASP A 333 -12.50 -27.38 12.54
C ASP A 333 -11.98 -26.47 13.69
N PRO A 334 -12.87 -25.76 14.40
CA PRO A 334 -12.46 -24.83 15.46
C PRO A 334 -11.59 -25.44 16.57
N VAL A 335 -11.80 -26.72 16.90
CA VAL A 335 -11.02 -27.42 17.94
C VAL A 335 -9.61 -27.70 17.45
N ALA A 336 -9.46 -28.18 16.22
CA ALA A 336 -8.17 -28.39 15.60
C ALA A 336 -7.38 -27.07 15.47
N ALA A 337 -8.03 -26.00 14.99
CA ALA A 337 -7.42 -24.68 14.88
C ALA A 337 -6.96 -24.12 16.24
N ALA A 338 -7.80 -24.26 17.28
CA ALA A 338 -7.45 -23.86 18.63
C ALA A 338 -6.25 -24.64 19.18
N ARG A 339 -6.21 -25.97 19.01
CA ARG A 339 -5.07 -26.80 19.43
C ARG A 339 -3.77 -26.36 18.76
N GLN A 340 -3.82 -26.05 17.45
CA GLN A 340 -2.66 -25.56 16.72
C GLN A 340 -2.17 -24.22 17.29
N PHE A 341 -3.07 -23.26 17.53
CA PHE A 341 -2.72 -21.95 18.07
C PHE A 341 -2.10 -22.05 19.48
N PHE A 342 -2.75 -22.78 20.39
CA PHE A 342 -2.26 -22.95 21.77
C PHE A 342 -0.98 -23.81 21.86
N GLY A 343 -0.65 -24.56 20.82
CA GLY A 343 0.60 -25.32 20.72
C GLY A 343 1.80 -24.52 20.19
N GLN A 344 1.60 -23.27 19.77
CA GLN A 344 2.69 -22.44 19.24
C GLN A 344 3.70 -22.07 20.33
N GLN A 345 4.99 -22.05 19.99
CA GLN A 345 6.03 -21.58 20.89
C GLN A 345 5.80 -20.11 21.26
N GLY A 346 5.92 -19.79 22.55
CA GLY A 346 5.71 -18.43 23.08
C GLY A 346 4.27 -18.12 23.47
N ILE A 347 3.30 -19.01 23.18
CA ILE A 347 1.92 -18.90 23.63
C ILE A 347 1.72 -19.74 24.90
N GLN A 348 1.29 -19.09 25.98
CA GLN A 348 0.81 -19.74 27.19
C GLN A 348 -0.71 -19.76 27.17
N ALA A 349 -1.29 -20.95 26.97
CA ALA A 349 -2.73 -21.14 26.96
C ALA A 349 -3.34 -20.85 28.34
N GLY A 350 -4.45 -20.10 28.35
CA GLY A 350 -5.35 -19.95 29.48
C GLY A 350 -6.58 -20.85 29.34
N PRO A 351 -7.64 -20.63 30.13
CA PRO A 351 -8.91 -21.35 29.97
C PRO A 351 -9.44 -21.23 28.54
N ALA A 352 -9.83 -22.38 27.98
CA ALA A 352 -10.49 -22.48 26.68
C ALA A 352 -11.65 -23.48 26.74
N SER A 353 -12.73 -23.19 26.04
CA SER A 353 -13.91 -24.05 25.97
C SER A 353 -14.60 -23.98 24.62
N GLN A 354 -15.24 -25.07 24.23
CA GLN A 354 -16.15 -25.07 23.08
C GLN A 354 -17.43 -24.33 23.47
N GLN A 355 -17.91 -23.47 22.57
CA GLN A 355 -19.10 -22.63 22.75
C GLN A 355 -19.85 -22.49 21.42
N ASN A 356 -21.02 -21.88 21.47
CA ASN A 356 -21.74 -21.43 20.28
C ASN A 356 -21.79 -19.90 20.27
N ILE A 357 -21.42 -19.28 19.14
CA ILE A 357 -21.52 -17.84 18.93
C ILE A 357 -22.57 -17.62 17.84
N ASN A 358 -23.73 -17.06 18.20
CA ASN A 358 -24.85 -16.80 17.28
C ASN A 358 -25.23 -18.03 16.41
N GLY A 359 -25.26 -19.21 17.03
CA GLY A 359 -25.59 -20.48 16.36
C GLY A 359 -24.43 -21.15 15.62
N LEU A 360 -23.21 -20.59 15.71
CA LEU A 360 -22.02 -21.13 15.05
C LEU A 360 -21.11 -21.86 16.06
N PRO A 361 -20.65 -23.09 15.76
CA PRO A 361 -19.67 -23.79 16.58
C PRO A 361 -18.38 -22.99 16.71
N ALA A 362 -17.89 -22.83 17.94
CA ALA A 362 -16.68 -22.08 18.21
C ALA A 362 -15.85 -22.67 19.36
N VAL A 363 -14.57 -22.31 19.41
CA VAL A 363 -13.72 -22.43 20.59
C VAL A 363 -13.33 -21.04 21.04
N VAL A 364 -13.60 -20.72 22.29
CA VAL A 364 -13.21 -19.46 22.91
C VAL A 364 -12.13 -19.76 23.94
N GLY A 365 -11.04 -19.01 23.92
CA GLY A 365 -10.00 -19.15 24.94
C GLY A 365 -9.25 -17.87 25.21
N SER A 366 -8.48 -17.89 26.29
CA SER A 366 -7.55 -16.82 26.64
C SER A 366 -6.11 -17.30 26.50
N PHE A 367 -5.18 -16.36 26.35
CA PHE A 367 -3.75 -16.67 26.28
C PHE A 367 -2.90 -15.54 26.85
N GLN A 368 -1.66 -15.87 27.16
CA GLN A 368 -0.58 -14.92 27.34
C GLN A 368 0.52 -15.20 26.34
N ALA A 369 1.24 -14.17 25.91
CA ALA A 369 2.38 -14.30 25.02
C ALA A 369 3.53 -13.44 25.52
N GLN A 370 4.72 -14.02 25.61
CA GLN A 370 5.92 -13.27 25.98
C GLN A 370 6.51 -12.61 24.74
N THR A 371 6.67 -11.29 24.77
CA THR A 371 7.32 -10.51 23.72
C THR A 371 8.54 -9.79 24.27
N GLN A 372 9.37 -9.22 23.39
CA GLN A 372 10.48 -8.34 23.78
C GLN A 372 10.00 -7.06 24.50
N GLN A 373 8.76 -6.63 24.25
CA GLN A 373 8.15 -5.43 24.82
C GLN A 373 7.36 -5.70 26.11
N GLY A 374 7.30 -6.97 26.55
CA GLY A 374 6.58 -7.40 27.76
C GLY A 374 5.58 -8.51 27.49
N VAL A 375 4.74 -8.78 28.49
CA VAL A 375 3.70 -9.82 28.42
C VAL A 375 2.45 -9.24 27.75
N LEU A 376 2.02 -9.88 26.67
CA LEU A 376 0.70 -9.65 26.09
C LEU A 376 -0.30 -10.63 26.72
N ARG A 377 -1.54 -10.17 26.88
CA ARG A 377 -2.67 -11.00 27.26
C ARG A 377 -3.79 -10.78 26.26
N GLY A 378 -4.52 -11.84 25.94
CA GLY A 378 -5.54 -11.78 24.91
C GLY A 378 -6.62 -12.84 25.02
N LEU A 379 -7.61 -12.68 24.15
CA LEU A 379 -8.66 -13.65 23.84
C LEU A 379 -8.50 -14.11 22.40
N VAL A 380 -8.85 -15.36 22.15
CA VAL A 380 -8.94 -15.93 20.81
C VAL A 380 -10.24 -16.69 20.66
N VAL A 381 -10.90 -16.52 19.52
CA VAL A 381 -12.07 -17.28 19.12
C VAL A 381 -11.81 -17.92 17.77
N PHE A 382 -11.99 -19.23 17.69
CA PHE A 382 -12.08 -19.95 16.43
C PHE A 382 -13.54 -20.25 16.16
N VAL A 383 -14.14 -19.72 15.09
CA VAL A 383 -15.57 -19.87 14.77
C VAL A 383 -15.76 -20.46 13.38
N ALA A 384 -16.58 -21.51 13.27
CA ALA A 384 -16.86 -22.17 12.01
C ALA A 384 -18.02 -21.48 11.27
N HIS A 385 -17.81 -21.12 10.02
CA HIS A 385 -18.84 -20.57 9.14
C HIS A 385 -18.52 -20.82 7.66
N GLY A 386 -19.51 -21.24 6.86
CA GLY A 386 -19.34 -21.42 5.41
C GLY A 386 -18.23 -22.42 5.00
N GLY A 387 -18.07 -23.51 5.75
CA GLY A 387 -17.02 -24.52 5.51
C GLY A 387 -15.59 -24.07 5.84
N ARG A 388 -15.45 -22.96 6.57
CA ARG A 388 -14.18 -22.34 6.97
C ARG A 388 -14.18 -22.09 8.48
N THR A 389 -12.99 -21.94 9.04
CA THR A 389 -12.82 -21.47 10.42
C THR A 389 -12.15 -20.11 10.42
N TYR A 390 -12.78 -19.15 11.08
CA TYR A 390 -12.25 -17.80 11.27
C TYR A 390 -11.59 -17.70 12.64
N GLN A 391 -10.46 -16.99 12.72
CA GLN A 391 -9.78 -16.65 13.96
C GLN A 391 -10.08 -15.19 14.30
N LEU A 392 -10.69 -14.94 15.45
CA LEU A 392 -10.85 -13.62 16.06
C LEU A 392 -9.85 -13.53 17.20
N LEU A 393 -8.79 -12.75 17.02
CA LEU A 393 -7.70 -12.58 17.97
C LEU A 393 -7.74 -11.17 18.54
N GLY A 394 -7.67 -11.03 19.86
CA GLY A 394 -7.66 -9.74 20.53
C GLY A 394 -6.61 -9.72 21.62
N TYR A 395 -5.72 -8.74 21.60
CA TYR A 395 -4.62 -8.68 22.56
C TYR A 395 -4.21 -7.26 22.91
N THR A 396 -3.54 -7.15 24.05
CA THR A 396 -3.10 -5.90 24.70
C THR A 396 -1.96 -6.23 25.67
N PRO A 397 -1.13 -5.27 26.09
CA PRO A 397 -0.26 -5.44 27.25
C PRO A 397 -1.04 -5.96 28.46
N ALA A 398 -0.46 -6.89 29.22
CA ALA A 398 -1.15 -7.60 30.29
C ALA A 398 -1.79 -6.66 31.33
N GLN A 399 -1.12 -5.55 31.65
CA GLN A 399 -1.63 -4.53 32.59
C GLN A 399 -2.87 -3.79 32.11
N ALA A 400 -3.10 -3.73 30.79
CA ALA A 400 -4.24 -3.03 30.20
C ALA A 400 -5.42 -3.99 29.89
N PHE A 401 -5.24 -5.31 30.02
CA PHE A 401 -6.24 -6.31 29.64
C PHE A 401 -7.60 -6.12 30.34
N ALA A 402 -7.61 -5.75 31.62
CA ALA A 402 -8.85 -5.52 32.37
C ALA A 402 -9.73 -4.41 31.76
N ASN A 403 -9.14 -3.46 31.05
CA ASN A 403 -9.87 -2.38 30.38
C ASN A 403 -10.52 -2.82 29.06
N TYR A 404 -9.99 -3.88 28.43
CA TYR A 404 -10.37 -4.33 27.10
C TYR A 404 -11.14 -5.66 27.08
N ASP A 405 -11.02 -6.49 28.12
CA ASP A 405 -11.59 -7.84 28.18
C ASP A 405 -13.07 -7.89 27.78
N ARG A 406 -13.92 -7.08 28.42
CA ARG A 406 -15.36 -7.01 28.11
C ARG A 406 -15.61 -6.60 26.65
N LEU A 407 -14.83 -5.65 26.15
CA LEU A 407 -14.97 -5.09 24.81
C LEU A 407 -14.51 -6.08 23.73
N LEU A 408 -13.46 -6.86 24.00
CA LEU A 408 -13.05 -8.00 23.16
C LEU A 408 -14.14 -9.08 23.12
N GLN A 409 -14.68 -9.48 24.28
CA GLN A 409 -15.75 -10.47 24.37
C GLN A 409 -17.01 -10.04 23.60
N GLN A 410 -17.41 -8.77 23.75
CA GLN A 410 -18.55 -8.21 23.02
C GLN A 410 -18.34 -8.22 21.50
N SER A 411 -17.14 -7.81 21.04
CA SER A 411 -16.81 -7.80 19.62
C SER A 411 -16.82 -9.21 19.05
N PHE A 412 -16.19 -10.18 19.73
CA PHE A 412 -16.15 -11.57 19.24
C PHE A 412 -17.50 -12.27 19.30
N GLY A 413 -18.30 -11.99 20.33
CA GLY A 413 -19.67 -12.48 20.44
C GLY A 413 -20.64 -11.91 19.41
N SER A 414 -20.25 -10.87 18.65
CA SER A 414 -21.08 -10.28 17.60
C SER A 414 -20.95 -10.96 16.24
N PHE A 415 -19.96 -11.84 16.07
CA PHE A 415 -19.73 -12.58 14.83
C PHE A 415 -20.96 -13.43 14.50
N GLN A 416 -21.57 -13.24 13.34
CA GLN A 416 -22.79 -13.95 12.97
C GLN A 416 -22.96 -14.04 11.44
N PRO A 417 -23.79 -14.98 10.95
CA PRO A 417 -24.16 -15.02 9.54
C PRO A 417 -24.80 -13.71 9.08
N LEU A 418 -24.42 -13.25 7.89
CA LEU A 418 -25.04 -12.14 7.19
C LEU A 418 -26.16 -12.68 6.30
N THR A 419 -27.40 -12.32 6.63
CA THR A 419 -28.61 -12.82 5.95
C THR A 419 -29.39 -11.73 5.22
N ASP A 420 -29.01 -10.46 5.37
CA ASP A 420 -29.68 -9.34 4.71
C ASP A 420 -29.49 -9.44 3.18
N PRO A 421 -30.57 -9.69 2.40
CA PRO A 421 -30.46 -9.86 0.96
C PRO A 421 -29.97 -8.60 0.26
N GLN A 422 -30.21 -7.40 0.80
CA GLN A 422 -29.73 -6.15 0.20
C GLN A 422 -28.21 -6.04 0.32
N VAL A 423 -27.65 -6.44 1.46
CA VAL A 423 -26.20 -6.43 1.68
C VAL A 423 -25.52 -7.55 0.87
N LEU A 424 -26.11 -8.75 0.84
CA LEU A 424 -25.58 -9.89 0.07
C LEU A 424 -25.52 -9.60 -1.44
N ALA A 425 -26.48 -8.82 -1.94
CA ALA A 425 -26.58 -8.45 -3.34
C ALA A 425 -25.68 -7.26 -3.75
N LEU A 426 -24.96 -6.62 -2.81
CA LEU A 426 -24.09 -5.49 -3.12
C LEU A 426 -23.01 -5.87 -4.14
N GLN A 427 -23.03 -5.18 -5.28
CA GLN A 427 -21.97 -5.29 -6.29
C GLN A 427 -21.05 -4.06 -6.21
N PRO A 428 -19.77 -4.20 -6.59
CA PRO A 428 -18.86 -3.06 -6.67
C PRO A 428 -19.32 -2.06 -7.73
N ASN A 429 -19.13 -0.79 -7.44
CA ASN A 429 -19.24 0.26 -8.43
C ASN A 429 -18.11 0.13 -9.45
N ARG A 430 -18.37 0.52 -10.71
CA ARG A 430 -17.39 0.38 -11.79
C ARG A 430 -17.24 1.65 -12.60
N LEU A 431 -16.03 1.91 -13.10
CA LEU A 431 -15.80 2.92 -14.11
C LEU A 431 -16.50 2.52 -15.42
N ALA A 432 -17.14 3.48 -16.06
CA ALA A 432 -17.71 3.35 -17.38
C ALA A 432 -17.33 4.58 -18.22
N LEU A 433 -17.08 4.36 -19.50
CA LEU A 433 -16.76 5.43 -20.44
C LEU A 433 -17.97 5.80 -21.29
N VAL A 434 -18.17 7.11 -21.49
CA VAL A 434 -19.16 7.64 -22.41
C VAL A 434 -18.47 8.59 -23.37
N ARG A 435 -18.60 8.34 -24.68
CA ARG A 435 -18.16 9.30 -25.70
C ARG A 435 -19.29 10.27 -26.01
N ILE A 436 -19.09 11.55 -25.68
CA ILE A 436 -20.12 12.57 -25.91
C ILE A 436 -20.12 13.02 -27.37
N GLN A 437 -21.31 13.23 -27.93
CA GLN A 437 -21.49 13.60 -29.36
C GLN A 437 -21.61 15.11 -29.57
N GLN A 438 -21.88 15.86 -28.51
CA GLN A 438 -22.06 17.30 -28.50
C GLN A 438 -21.36 17.86 -27.27
N ALA A 439 -20.85 19.09 -27.37
CA ALA A 439 -20.25 19.75 -26.24
C ALA A 439 -21.31 20.01 -25.16
N MET A 440 -20.97 19.77 -23.90
CA MET A 440 -21.86 19.95 -22.75
C MET A 440 -21.03 20.18 -21.49
N THR A 441 -21.63 20.76 -20.46
CA THR A 441 -21.01 20.84 -19.12
C THR A 441 -20.98 19.47 -18.45
N LEU A 442 -20.11 19.28 -17.46
CA LEU A 442 -20.09 18.07 -16.65
C LEU A 442 -21.42 17.85 -15.90
N ALA A 443 -22.10 18.92 -15.48
CA ALA A 443 -23.42 18.85 -14.85
C ALA A 443 -24.48 18.31 -15.83
N GLU A 444 -24.53 18.82 -17.06
CA GLU A 444 -25.41 18.30 -18.11
C GLU A 444 -25.07 16.84 -18.45
N PHE A 445 -23.78 16.51 -18.50
CA PHE A 445 -23.32 15.14 -18.66
C PHE A 445 -23.86 14.23 -17.56
N ASN A 446 -23.77 14.62 -16.29
CA ASN A 446 -24.25 13.82 -15.16
C ASN A 446 -25.79 13.70 -15.13
N GLN A 447 -26.51 14.72 -15.62
CA GLN A 447 -27.97 14.61 -15.79
C GLN A 447 -28.34 13.59 -16.87
N ARG A 448 -27.61 13.58 -17.99
CA ARG A 448 -27.86 12.68 -19.13
C ARG A 448 -27.33 11.26 -18.90
N TYR A 449 -26.21 11.14 -18.21
CA TYR A 449 -25.52 9.89 -17.91
C TYR A 449 -25.20 9.81 -16.41
N PRO A 450 -26.21 9.59 -15.54
CA PRO A 450 -26.03 9.60 -14.10
C PRO A 450 -24.88 8.74 -13.61
N SER A 451 -24.07 9.33 -12.73
CA SER A 451 -22.98 8.70 -12.01
C SER A 451 -23.41 8.34 -10.59
N ALA A 452 -22.90 7.23 -10.05
CA ALA A 452 -23.14 6.77 -8.68
C ALA A 452 -22.32 7.54 -7.63
N VAL A 453 -21.46 8.46 -8.07
CA VAL A 453 -20.65 9.34 -7.22
C VAL A 453 -21.13 10.78 -7.33
N SER A 454 -20.69 11.63 -6.39
CA SER A 454 -21.06 13.05 -6.40
C SER A 454 -20.51 13.76 -7.65
N ILE A 455 -21.08 14.93 -7.99
CA ILE A 455 -20.59 15.72 -9.13
C ILE A 455 -19.14 16.20 -8.91
N GLU A 456 -18.76 16.42 -7.66
CA GLU A 456 -17.40 16.79 -7.28
C GLU A 456 -16.44 15.61 -7.50
N GLU A 457 -16.81 14.40 -7.10
CA GLU A 457 -15.98 13.21 -7.37
C GLU A 457 -15.92 12.91 -8.87
N LEU A 458 -17.03 13.08 -9.59
CA LEU A 458 -17.07 12.97 -11.04
C LEU A 458 -16.13 13.98 -11.71
N ALA A 459 -16.07 15.21 -11.21
CA ALA A 459 -15.14 16.23 -11.69
C ALA A 459 -13.67 15.84 -11.41
N LEU A 460 -13.41 15.29 -10.21
CA LEU A 460 -12.08 14.82 -9.82
C LEU A 460 -11.56 13.73 -10.76
N ILE A 461 -12.35 12.68 -10.99
CA ILE A 461 -11.90 11.57 -11.84
C ILE A 461 -11.71 12.04 -13.28
N ASN A 462 -12.51 12.99 -13.79
CA ASN A 462 -12.33 13.55 -15.13
C ASN A 462 -11.34 14.73 -15.17
N GLN A 463 -10.62 14.98 -14.07
CA GLN A 463 -9.66 16.07 -13.89
C GLN A 463 -10.15 17.49 -14.22
N VAL A 464 -11.46 17.73 -14.26
CA VAL A 464 -12.03 19.06 -14.49
C VAL A 464 -12.26 19.81 -13.17
N PRO A 465 -12.36 21.16 -13.18
CA PRO A 465 -12.51 21.93 -11.95
C PRO A 465 -13.79 21.60 -11.16
N ASP A 466 -14.94 21.57 -11.83
CA ASP A 466 -16.26 21.39 -11.21
C ASP A 466 -17.33 21.02 -12.26
N GLY A 467 -18.59 20.98 -11.83
CA GLY A 467 -19.75 20.68 -12.67
C GLY A 467 -19.98 21.64 -13.85
N SER A 468 -19.48 22.87 -13.80
CA SER A 468 -19.63 23.87 -14.86
C SER A 468 -18.62 23.70 -16.00
N ALA A 469 -17.60 22.85 -15.81
CA ALA A 469 -16.56 22.61 -16.79
C ALA A 469 -17.16 22.10 -18.12
N ARG A 470 -16.79 22.75 -19.22
CA ARG A 470 -17.22 22.41 -20.57
C ARG A 470 -16.42 21.22 -21.09
N LEU A 471 -17.13 20.20 -21.55
CA LEU A 471 -16.60 18.99 -22.18
C LEU A 471 -16.84 19.09 -23.68
N GLU A 472 -15.79 18.90 -24.48
CA GLU A 472 -15.89 19.02 -25.94
C GLU A 472 -16.45 17.76 -26.59
N ALA A 473 -17.15 17.95 -27.72
CA ALA A 473 -17.69 16.83 -28.50
C ALA A 473 -16.59 15.85 -28.93
N GLY A 474 -16.89 14.56 -28.91
CA GLY A 474 -15.95 13.48 -29.21
C GLY A 474 -15.12 13.01 -28.01
N THR A 475 -15.10 13.75 -26.90
CA THR A 475 -14.36 13.38 -25.68
C THR A 475 -14.95 12.12 -25.02
N GLN A 476 -14.08 11.20 -24.58
CA GLN A 476 -14.47 10.16 -23.63
C GLN A 476 -14.47 10.72 -22.21
N VAL A 477 -15.57 10.50 -21.51
CA VAL A 477 -15.81 10.98 -20.15
C VAL A 477 -16.06 9.77 -19.27
N LYS A 478 -15.35 9.68 -18.14
CA LYS A 478 -15.57 8.66 -17.12
C LYS A 478 -16.84 8.99 -16.35
N ARG A 479 -17.59 7.94 -16.01
CA ARG A 479 -18.61 7.96 -14.96
C ARG A 479 -18.49 6.71 -14.11
N VAL A 480 -19.12 6.73 -12.94
CA VAL A 480 -19.20 5.55 -12.07
C VAL A 480 -20.60 4.98 -12.20
N VAL A 481 -20.71 3.71 -12.56
CA VAL A 481 -21.99 2.98 -12.55
C VAL A 481 -22.13 2.22 -11.25
N ALA A 482 -23.31 2.30 -10.64
CA ALA A 482 -23.62 1.52 -9.46
C ALA A 482 -23.58 0.02 -9.82
N GLY A 483 -22.99 -0.78 -8.94
CA GLY A 483 -23.10 -2.23 -9.07
C GLY A 483 -24.56 -2.66 -8.91
N THR A 484 -25.18 -3.20 -9.96
CA THR A 484 -26.54 -3.72 -9.88
C THR A 484 -26.52 -5.19 -9.46
N SER A 485 -27.34 -5.54 -8.47
CA SER A 485 -27.58 -6.90 -7.98
C SER A 485 -28.00 -7.88 -9.07
#